data_AF-A0A957YTC4-F1
#
_entry.id   AF-A0A957YTC4-F1
#
_cell.length_a   1.000
_cell.length_b   1.000
_cell.length_c   1.000
_cell.angle_alpha   90.00
_cell.angle_beta   90.00
_cell.angle_gamma   90.00
#
_symmetry.space_group_name_H-M   'P 1'
#
loop_
_entity.id
_entity.type
_entity.pdbx_description
1 polymer ?
#
loop_
_entity_poly.entity_id
_entity_poly.type
_entity_poly.pdbx_seq_one_letter_code
_entity_poly.pdbx_strand_id
1 'polypeptide(L)'
;ERVLLRFANLGFMQSAMHLTGIDMQVVGKDATLLRGLGTNGTDTSYMTNTVSLAAGESADVIFTAPPYQGPGAYDTYLLYNRNYSRSDNLSPSGYGGQMTEVRVYPTGTLGAQPYPNG
;
A
#
# COMPACT_ATOMS: atom_id res chain seq x y z
N GLU A 1 5.61 -7.07 11.87
CA GLU A 1 5.47 -5.60 11.79
C GLU A 1 4.07 -5.21 11.34
N ARG A 2 3.46 -4.17 11.92
CA ARG A 2 2.24 -3.54 11.38
C ARG A 2 2.64 -2.19 10.80
N VAL A 3 2.33 -1.95 9.53
CA VAL A 3 2.78 -0.76 8.80
C VAL A 3 1.56 -0.01 8.27
N LEU A 4 1.52 1.30 8.52
CA LEU A 4 0.54 2.22 7.92
C LEU A 4 1.14 2.84 6.66
N LEU A 5 0.43 2.72 5.54
CA LEU A 5 0.72 3.42 4.29
C LEU A 5 -0.39 4.44 4.02
N ARG A 6 0.02 5.68 3.75
CA ARG A 6 -0.89 6.74 3.31
C ARG A 6 -0.69 7.01 1.83
N PHE A 7 -1.69 6.69 1.03
CA PHE A 7 -1.72 7.04 -0.38
C PHE A 7 -2.41 8.39 -0.57
N ALA A 8 -1.85 9.23 -1.40
CA ALA A 8 -2.48 10.48 -1.85
C ALA A 8 -2.31 10.60 -3.37
N ASN A 9 -3.41 10.70 -4.10
CA ASN A 9 -3.38 10.91 -5.54
C ASN A 9 -3.46 12.41 -5.86
N LEU A 10 -2.31 13.01 -6.13
CA LEU A 10 -2.19 14.42 -6.51
C LEU A 10 -2.29 14.66 -8.02
N GLY A 11 -2.56 13.61 -8.81
CA GLY A 11 -2.71 13.68 -10.26
C GLY A 11 -4.16 13.89 -10.70
N PHE A 12 -4.35 13.91 -12.02
CA PHE A 12 -5.66 14.05 -12.67
C PHE A 12 -6.27 12.72 -13.13
N MET A 13 -5.59 11.61 -12.86
CA MET A 13 -5.97 10.27 -13.34
C MET A 13 -6.20 9.32 -12.17
N GLN A 14 -6.99 8.28 -12.39
CA GLN A 14 -7.16 7.21 -11.41
C GLN A 14 -5.90 6.35 -11.29
N SER A 15 -5.48 6.07 -10.06
CA SER A 15 -4.41 5.12 -9.74
C SER A 15 -4.99 3.88 -9.06
N ALA A 16 -4.44 2.72 -9.36
CA ALA A 16 -4.80 1.46 -8.71
C ALA A 16 -3.54 0.86 -8.07
N MET A 17 -3.31 1.11 -6.79
CA MET A 17 -2.12 0.64 -6.08
C MET A 17 -2.31 -0.81 -5.65
N HIS A 18 -1.43 -1.70 -6.11
CA HIS A 18 -1.44 -3.14 -5.84
C HIS A 18 -0.22 -3.56 -5.04
N LEU A 19 -0.42 -4.31 -3.96
CA LEU A 19 0.64 -4.94 -3.18
C LEU A 19 0.61 -6.45 -3.38
N THR A 20 1.71 -7.02 -3.88
CA THR A 20 1.77 -8.46 -4.14
C THR A 20 1.90 -9.25 -2.85
N GLY A 21 1.17 -10.36 -2.74
CA GLY A 21 1.34 -11.33 -1.65
C GLY A 21 0.95 -10.88 -0.24
N ILE A 22 0.48 -9.64 -0.07
CA ILE A 22 0.07 -9.07 1.23
C ILE A 22 -1.25 -8.32 1.05
N ASP A 23 -2.27 -8.72 1.79
CA ASP A 23 -3.53 -7.97 1.84
C ASP A 23 -3.39 -6.74 2.75
N MET A 24 -3.98 -5.64 2.29
CA MET A 24 -4.03 -4.37 3.00
C MET A 24 -5.44 -4.14 3.54
N GLN A 25 -5.54 -3.73 4.80
CA GLN A 25 -6.77 -3.26 5.41
C GLN A 25 -6.92 -1.77 5.12
N VAL A 26 -7.94 -1.39 4.35
CA VAL A 26 -8.27 0.03 4.12
C VAL A 26 -9.04 0.53 5.33
N VAL A 27 -8.45 1.46 6.07
CA VAL A 27 -8.99 1.98 7.34
C VAL A 27 -9.44 3.43 7.25
N GLY A 28 -9.03 4.16 6.22
CA GLY A 28 -9.45 5.54 5.99
C GLY A 28 -9.50 5.88 4.51
N LYS A 29 -10.42 6.77 4.14
CA LYS A 29 -10.51 7.37 2.81
C LYS A 29 -10.77 8.87 2.94
N ASP A 30 -10.05 9.69 2.19
CA ASP A 30 -10.18 11.16 2.17
C ASP A 30 -10.10 11.79 3.57
N ALA A 31 -9.09 11.37 4.33
CA ALA A 31 -8.87 11.72 5.75
C ALA A 31 -10.04 11.37 6.69
N THR A 32 -11.03 10.62 6.22
CA THR A 32 -12.15 10.12 7.02
C THR A 32 -11.87 8.68 7.42
N LEU A 33 -11.84 8.42 8.72
CA LEU A 33 -11.72 7.06 9.24
C LEU A 33 -12.96 6.24 8.80
N LEU A 34 -12.75 5.06 8.25
CA LEU A 34 -13.80 4.09 7.89
C LEU A 34 -14.33 3.37 9.15
N ARG A 35 -14.60 4.16 10.19
CA ARG A 35 -15.27 3.78 11.42
C ARG A 35 -16.30 4.87 11.67
N GLY A 36 -17.57 4.51 11.56
CA GLY A 36 -18.65 5.48 11.35
C GLY A 36 -18.66 6.65 12.35
N LEU A 37 -18.78 7.87 11.82
CA LEU A 37 -19.18 9.10 12.53
C LEU A 37 -20.66 9.08 12.95
N GLY A 38 -21.21 7.91 13.30
CA GLY A 38 -22.58 7.71 13.72
C GLY A 38 -22.64 6.93 15.03
N THR A 39 -23.73 7.09 15.77
CA THR A 39 -23.96 6.71 17.18
C THR A 39 -23.62 5.24 17.56
N ASN A 40 -23.29 4.37 16.60
CA ASN A 40 -22.95 2.95 16.80
C ASN A 40 -21.53 2.54 16.35
N GLY A 41 -20.69 3.43 15.81
CA GLY A 41 -19.27 3.15 15.58
C GLY A 41 -18.94 1.97 14.65
N THR A 42 -19.84 1.62 13.72
CA THR A 42 -19.65 0.47 12.81
C THR A 42 -18.35 0.58 12.02
N ASP A 43 -17.53 -0.46 12.08
CA ASP A 43 -16.30 -0.59 11.32
C ASP A 43 -16.64 -0.93 9.85
N THR A 44 -16.26 -0.03 8.94
CA THR A 44 -16.44 -0.19 7.49
C THR A 44 -15.10 -0.39 6.78
N SER A 45 -14.05 -0.72 7.53
CA SER A 45 -12.77 -1.15 6.94
C SER A 45 -12.94 -2.45 6.17
N TYR A 46 -12.12 -2.63 5.15
CA TYR A 46 -12.15 -3.81 4.30
C TYR A 46 -10.75 -4.23 3.88
N MET A 47 -10.60 -5.53 3.61
CA MET A 47 -9.35 -6.13 3.15
C MET A 47 -9.29 -6.14 1.63
N THR A 48 -8.15 -5.73 1.06
CA THR A 48 -7.88 -5.80 -0.37
C THR A 48 -6.37 -5.78 -0.62
N ASN A 49 -5.91 -6.44 -1.68
CA ASN A 49 -4.54 -6.29 -2.18
C ASN A 49 -4.41 -5.10 -3.17
N THR A 50 -5.53 -4.47 -3.54
CA THR A 50 -5.58 -3.38 -4.52
C THR A 50 -6.45 -2.24 -4.01
N VAL A 51 -5.91 -1.03 -4.04
CA VAL A 51 -6.59 0.20 -3.63
C VAL A 51 -6.71 1.12 -4.85
N SER A 52 -7.95 1.44 -5.25
CA SER A 52 -8.22 2.39 -6.33
C SER A 52 -8.46 3.79 -5.76
N LEU A 53 -7.79 4.78 -6.32
CA LEU A 53 -7.82 6.19 -5.92
C LEU A 53 -8.13 7.05 -7.13
N ALA A 54 -9.23 7.81 -7.09
CA ALA A 54 -9.51 8.85 -8.07
C ALA A 54 -8.59 10.07 -7.87
N ALA A 55 -8.67 11.03 -8.80
CA ALA A 55 -7.93 12.29 -8.69
C ALA A 55 -8.34 13.05 -7.42
N GLY A 56 -7.35 13.45 -6.61
CA GLY A 56 -7.57 14.16 -5.34
C GLY A 56 -7.95 13.25 -4.16
N GLU A 57 -8.12 11.94 -4.36
CA GLU A 57 -8.45 11.03 -3.27
C GLU A 57 -7.19 10.61 -2.47
N SER A 58 -7.42 10.28 -1.20
CA SER A 58 -6.42 9.64 -0.33
C SER A 58 -6.98 8.39 0.34
N ALA A 59 -6.09 7.45 0.67
CA ALA A 59 -6.46 6.28 1.45
C ALA A 59 -5.38 5.96 2.47
N ASP A 60 -5.81 5.63 3.68
CA ASP A 60 -4.97 5.10 4.74
C ASP A 60 -5.19 3.59 4.80
N VAL A 61 -4.10 2.84 4.62
CA VAL A 61 -4.13 1.39 4.67
C VAL A 61 -3.11 0.84 5.65
N ILE A 62 -3.47 -0.25 6.30
CA ILE A 62 -2.59 -0.98 7.20
C ILE A 62 -2.34 -2.35 6.62
N PHE A 63 -1.09 -2.78 6.56
CA PHE A 63 -0.77 -4.17 6.32
C PHE A 63 0.07 -4.74 7.46
N THR A 64 0.01 -6.06 7.61
CA THR A 64 0.89 -6.79 8.51
C THR A 64 1.94 -7.48 7.66
N ALA A 65 3.21 -7.16 7.87
CA ALA A 65 4.29 -7.80 7.14
C ALA A 65 4.32 -9.30 7.50
N PRO A 66 4.35 -10.21 6.51
CA PRO A 66 4.49 -11.63 6.77
C PRO A 66 5.83 -11.93 7.44
N PRO A 67 5.98 -13.07 8.13
CA PRO A 67 7.28 -13.50 8.62
C PRO A 67 8.22 -13.76 7.44
N TYR A 68 9.49 -13.35 7.56
CA TYR A 68 10.52 -13.65 6.57
C TYR A 68 10.64 -15.17 6.32
N GLN A 69 10.67 -15.59 5.05
CA GLN A 69 10.63 -16.98 4.59
C GLN A 69 11.86 -17.39 3.75
N GLY A 70 12.49 -16.46 3.03
CA GLY A 70 13.56 -16.79 2.09
C GLY A 70 14.89 -17.18 2.75
N PRO A 71 15.90 -17.56 1.95
CA PRO A 71 17.29 -17.66 2.39
C PRO A 71 18.11 -16.37 2.13
N GLY A 72 17.50 -15.35 1.50
CA GLY A 72 18.17 -14.11 1.07
C GLY A 72 18.30 -13.04 2.17
N ALA A 73 18.80 -11.86 1.86
CA ALA A 73 18.88 -10.79 2.89
C ALA A 73 17.49 -10.28 3.35
N TYR A 74 16.49 -10.40 2.48
CA TYR A 74 15.11 -9.97 2.68
C TYR A 74 14.19 -10.64 1.66
N ASP A 75 12.90 -10.70 1.96
CA ASP A 75 11.83 -11.02 1.00
C ASP A 75 11.30 -9.74 0.36
N THR A 76 10.99 -9.78 -0.93
CA THR A 76 10.52 -8.61 -1.70
C THR A 76 9.06 -8.80 -2.14
N TYR A 77 8.23 -7.81 -1.81
CA TYR A 77 6.85 -7.67 -2.27
C TYR A 77 6.72 -6.38 -3.07
N LEU A 78 6.14 -6.44 -4.26
CA LEU A 78 6.04 -5.29 -5.15
C LEU A 78 4.81 -4.48 -4.81
N LEU A 79 4.98 -3.17 -4.68
CA LEU A 79 3.90 -2.19 -4.57
C LEU A 79 3.91 -1.34 -5.84
N TYR A 80 2.90 -1.48 -6.68
CA TYR A 80 2.88 -0.82 -7.99
C TYR A 80 1.48 -0.37 -8.41
N ASN A 81 1.42 0.63 -9.29
CA ASN A 81 0.18 1.01 -9.93
C ASN A 81 -0.16 0.00 -11.04
N ARG A 82 -1.25 -0.75 -10.86
CA ARG A 82 -1.72 -1.79 -11.79
C ARG A 82 -2.59 -1.26 -12.92
N ASN A 83 -2.74 0.06 -13.08
CA ASN A 83 -3.58 0.62 -14.13
C ASN A 83 -2.98 0.30 -15.52
N TYR A 84 -3.44 -0.82 -16.08
CA TYR A 84 -2.96 -1.54 -17.26
C TYR A 84 -2.92 -0.72 -18.56
N SER A 85 -3.51 0.48 -18.57
CA SER A 85 -3.52 1.35 -19.76
C SER A 85 -2.55 2.53 -19.67
N ARG A 86 -1.89 2.76 -18.51
CA ARG A 86 -1.10 3.99 -18.27
C ARG A 86 0.19 3.82 -17.48
N SER A 87 0.58 2.59 -17.12
CA SER A 87 1.86 2.28 -16.45
C SER A 87 2.89 1.71 -17.43
N ASP A 88 2.94 2.29 -18.62
CA ASP A 88 3.93 1.97 -19.64
C ASP A 88 4.87 3.17 -19.82
N ASN A 89 6.09 3.08 -19.30
CA ASN A 89 7.17 4.05 -19.61
C ASN A 89 7.79 3.81 -21.01
N LEU A 90 7.05 3.27 -21.98
CA LEU A 90 7.61 2.85 -23.28
C LEU A 90 8.83 1.91 -23.17
N SER A 91 8.99 1.22 -22.03
CA SER A 91 10.07 0.26 -21.81
C SER A 91 9.66 -1.13 -22.30
N PRO A 92 10.49 -1.86 -23.07
CA PRO A 92 10.20 -3.20 -23.58
C PRO A 92 9.88 -4.24 -22.49
N SER A 93 10.19 -3.94 -21.23
CA SER A 93 9.96 -4.82 -20.07
C SER A 93 8.57 -4.71 -19.44
N GLY A 94 7.72 -3.75 -19.84
CA GLY A 94 6.34 -3.63 -19.33
C GLY A 94 6.20 -3.22 -17.85
N TYR A 95 7.31 -2.88 -17.18
CA TYR A 95 7.33 -2.42 -15.79
C TYR A 95 8.00 -1.04 -15.72
N GLY A 96 7.23 0.04 -15.89
CA GLY A 96 7.72 1.38 -15.64
C GLY A 96 6.60 2.34 -15.29
N GLY A 97 6.75 3.06 -14.18
CA GLY A 97 5.71 3.93 -13.64
C GLY A 97 5.80 4.04 -12.11
N GLN A 98 4.68 4.31 -11.45
CA GLN A 98 4.58 4.33 -9.98
C GLN A 98 4.78 2.91 -9.41
N MET A 99 6.01 2.57 -9.01
CA MET A 99 6.38 1.27 -8.46
C MET A 99 7.45 1.41 -7.38
N THR A 100 7.33 0.62 -6.32
CA THR A 100 8.29 0.50 -5.23
C THR A 100 8.21 -0.92 -4.63
N GLU A 101 8.99 -1.17 -3.59
CA GLU A 101 9.13 -2.49 -2.96
C GLU A 101 8.89 -2.40 -1.45
N VAL A 102 8.20 -3.40 -0.91
CA VAL A 102 8.21 -3.71 0.51
C VAL A 102 9.22 -4.83 0.72
N ARG A 103 10.26 -4.56 1.50
CA ARG A 103 11.30 -5.53 1.85
C ARG A 103 11.12 -5.97 3.29
N VAL A 104 10.90 -7.27 3.48
CA VAL A 104 10.75 -7.88 4.80
C VAL A 104 12.05 -8.57 5.17
N TYR A 105 12.68 -8.12 6.25
CA TYR A 105 13.95 -8.64 6.73
C TYR A 105 13.74 -9.65 7.87
N PRO A 106 14.73 -10.51 8.17
CA PRO A 106 14.68 -11.39 9.33
C PRO A 106 14.45 -10.62 10.63
N THR A 107 13.74 -11.24 11.58
CA THR A 107 13.45 -10.61 12.88
C THR A 107 14.73 -10.15 13.59
N GLY A 108 14.74 -8.91 14.07
CA GLY A 108 15.87 -8.32 14.82
C GLY A 108 16.98 -7.69 13.98
N THR A 109 16.84 -7.65 12.65
CA THR A 109 17.84 -7.04 11.75
C THR A 109 17.62 -5.56 11.48
N LEU A 110 16.38 -5.09 11.56
CA LEU A 110 16.03 -3.67 11.43
C LEU A 110 15.95 -3.01 12.81
N GLY A 111 16.47 -1.80 12.92
CA GLY A 111 16.23 -0.94 14.08
C GLY A 111 14.76 -0.51 14.15
N ALA A 112 14.30 -0.10 15.34
CA ALA A 112 12.96 0.46 15.51
C ALA A 112 12.81 1.71 14.62
N GLN A 113 11.71 1.82 13.87
CA GLN A 113 11.42 2.98 13.04
C GLN A 113 11.15 4.20 13.95
N PRO A 114 12.01 5.23 13.97
CA PRO A 114 11.84 6.35 14.90
C PRO A 114 10.89 7.43 14.35
N TYR A 115 10.68 7.48 13.02
CA TYR A 115 9.85 8.48 12.34
C TYR A 115 9.10 7.86 11.15
N PRO A 116 7.94 8.41 10.75
CA PRO A 116 7.29 8.04 9.50
C PRO A 116 8.23 8.24 8.31
N ASN A 117 8.22 7.30 7.36
CA ASN A 117 8.95 7.47 6.10
C ASN A 117 8.16 8.48 5.25
N GLY A 118 8.80 9.59 4.89
CA GLY A 118 8.23 10.68 4.08
C GLY A 118 8.47 10.52 2.59
#